data_AF-A0A7S1A655-F1
#
_entry.id   AF-A0A7S1A655-F1
#
_cell.length_a   1.000
_cell.length_b   1.000
_cell.length_c   1.000
_cell.angle_alpha   90.00
_cell.angle_beta   90.00
_cell.angle_gamma   90.00
#
_symmetry.space_group_name_H-M   'P 1'
#
loop_
_entity.id
_entity.type
_entity.pdbx_description
1 polymer ?
#
loop_
_entity_poly.entity_id
_entity_poly.type
_entity_poly.pdbx_seq_one_letter_code
_entity_poly.pdbx_strand_id
1 'polypeptide(L)'
;LNWHFSDIAIMARSISEITTPEERQLWDRISLLEADHHVDAIACRLRLTVSVTSYSAAAHLPWNKLSQIQHYVQKRHLVSADCAISCEQELTLLEQPDVVEFGQRSAPEIMTRRAVLQQLVSARSQDMTSGPAPLPLVPAPVRLGPQLDDSGFDRVVDKSYEQDLNLIDRVTASLQGVAYSRPAGERPSLTEAAALRFLDGLFSDGVMSLNAPFVLLYELFTQTIQLQVVPGDDSTMVASMLLRVAASNGSSSVENSVLRALEANPNIRDDMPLWGSDEMKRKMHVTIMTF
;
A
#
# COMPACT_ATOMS: atom_id res chain seq x y z
N LEU A 1 -0.16 8.75 -4.63
CA LEU A 1 -1.23 8.09 -5.41
C LEU A 1 -2.66 8.46 -4.97
N ASN A 2 -2.89 9.04 -3.79
CA ASN A 2 -4.25 9.32 -3.27
C ASN A 2 -5.05 10.43 -3.98
N TRP A 3 -4.40 11.29 -4.77
CA TRP A 3 -5.06 12.46 -5.37
C TRP A 3 -6.17 12.07 -6.36
N HIS A 4 -5.98 11.00 -7.15
CA HIS A 4 -6.96 10.61 -8.17
C HIS A 4 -8.26 10.03 -7.59
N PHE A 5 -8.25 9.44 -6.39
CA PHE A 5 -9.45 8.84 -5.82
C PHE A 5 -10.46 9.88 -5.34
N SER A 6 -9.96 11.03 -4.86
CA SER A 6 -10.82 12.14 -4.42
C SER A 6 -11.61 12.73 -5.60
N ASP A 7 -10.98 12.88 -6.77
CA ASP A 7 -11.61 13.38 -7.99
C ASP A 7 -12.69 12.40 -8.50
N ILE A 8 -12.41 11.09 -8.46
CA ILE A 8 -13.39 10.05 -8.82
C ILE A 8 -14.61 10.11 -7.87
N ALA A 9 -14.38 10.31 -6.58
CA ALA A 9 -15.46 10.47 -5.61
C ALA A 9 -16.32 11.73 -5.82
N ILE A 10 -15.73 12.81 -6.36
CA ILE A 10 -16.46 14.01 -6.75
C ILE A 10 -17.27 13.74 -8.03
N MET A 11 -16.65 13.13 -9.04
CA MET A 11 -17.31 12.73 -10.30
C MET A 11 -18.49 11.79 -10.07
N ALA A 12 -18.39 10.89 -9.09
CA ALA A 12 -19.48 10.00 -8.70
C ALA A 12 -20.79 10.74 -8.37
N ARG A 13 -20.71 11.98 -7.89
CA ARG A 13 -21.87 12.80 -7.51
C ARG A 13 -22.61 13.38 -8.73
N SER A 14 -21.98 13.44 -9.89
CA SER A 14 -22.56 14.06 -11.10
C SER A 14 -23.17 13.06 -12.08
N ILE A 15 -23.03 11.75 -11.84
CA ILE A 15 -23.59 10.70 -12.73
C ILE A 15 -25.09 10.58 -12.42
N SER A 16 -25.94 11.06 -13.32
CA SER A 16 -27.40 11.08 -13.15
C SER A 16 -28.14 10.04 -13.98
N GLU A 17 -27.60 9.60 -15.12
CA GLU A 17 -28.29 8.67 -16.02
C GLU A 17 -27.29 7.71 -16.69
N ILE A 18 -27.32 6.39 -16.46
CA ILE A 18 -26.33 5.43 -17.01
C ILE A 18 -26.47 5.22 -18.54
N THR A 19 -27.25 6.05 -19.23
CA THR A 19 -27.75 5.80 -20.58
C THR A 19 -26.98 6.50 -21.69
N THR A 20 -26.15 7.50 -21.42
CA THR A 20 -25.37 8.17 -22.47
C THR A 20 -24.18 7.32 -22.94
N PRO A 21 -23.75 7.43 -24.21
CA PRO A 21 -22.59 6.70 -24.71
C PRO A 21 -21.29 7.11 -24.01
N GLU A 22 -21.17 8.37 -23.58
CA GLU A 22 -20.03 8.86 -22.82
C GLU A 22 -19.95 8.23 -21.43
N GLU A 23 -21.08 8.14 -20.71
CA GLU A 23 -21.12 7.47 -19.41
C GLU A 23 -20.85 5.97 -19.53
N ARG A 24 -21.32 5.33 -20.61
CA ARG A 24 -20.99 3.92 -20.88
C ARG A 24 -19.48 3.71 -21.05
N GLN A 25 -18.80 4.60 -21.75
CA GLN A 25 -17.34 4.55 -21.88
C GLN A 25 -16.63 4.70 -20.52
N LEU A 26 -17.13 5.57 -19.64
CA LEU A 26 -16.62 5.70 -18.27
C LEU A 26 -16.84 4.41 -17.47
N TRP A 27 -18.02 3.81 -17.55
CA TRP A 27 -18.31 2.53 -16.89
C TRP A 27 -17.41 1.39 -17.37
N ASP A 28 -17.17 1.30 -18.68
CA ASP A 28 -16.26 0.32 -19.27
C ASP A 28 -14.84 0.49 -18.71
N ARG A 29 -14.36 1.73 -18.53
CA ARG A 29 -13.04 2.00 -17.93
C ARG A 29 -13.00 1.72 -16.44
N ILE A 30 -14.07 2.04 -15.73
CA ILE A 30 -14.22 1.79 -14.29
C ILE A 30 -14.24 0.29 -14.00
N SER A 31 -14.80 -0.54 -14.90
CA SER A 31 -14.80 -2.00 -14.75
C SER A 31 -13.39 -2.61 -14.72
N LEU A 32 -12.43 -2.02 -15.43
CA LEU A 32 -11.02 -2.44 -15.39
C LEU A 32 -10.39 -2.27 -14.00
N LEU A 33 -10.98 -1.41 -13.17
CA LEU A 33 -10.49 -1.15 -11.83
C LEU A 33 -11.00 -2.17 -10.81
N GLU A 34 -11.85 -3.14 -11.15
CA GLU A 34 -12.40 -4.10 -10.17
C GLU A 34 -11.31 -4.86 -9.39
N ALA A 35 -10.20 -5.18 -10.05
CA ALA A 35 -9.06 -5.89 -9.45
C ALA A 35 -8.28 -5.07 -8.40
N ASP A 36 -8.54 -3.76 -8.28
CA ASP A 36 -7.87 -2.93 -7.28
C ASP A 36 -8.41 -3.23 -5.87
N HIS A 37 -7.51 -3.69 -4.99
CA HIS A 37 -7.83 -4.04 -3.60
C HIS A 37 -7.51 -2.92 -2.62
N HIS A 38 -7.11 -1.73 -3.10
CA HIS A 38 -6.87 -0.56 -2.27
C HIS A 38 -8.15 -0.12 -1.55
N VAL A 39 -8.01 0.19 -0.26
CA VAL A 39 -9.15 0.51 0.63
C VAL A 39 -9.90 1.76 0.19
N ASP A 40 -9.19 2.75 -0.34
CA ASP A 40 -9.81 3.95 -0.91
C ASP A 40 -10.54 3.67 -2.22
N ALA A 41 -10.04 2.76 -3.06
CA ALA A 41 -10.73 2.35 -4.27
C ALA A 41 -12.06 1.66 -3.93
N ILE A 42 -12.06 0.78 -2.93
CA ILE A 42 -13.27 0.14 -2.39
C ILE A 42 -14.27 1.19 -1.90
N ALA A 43 -13.81 2.18 -1.13
CA ALA A 43 -14.65 3.27 -0.63
C ALA A 43 -15.28 4.10 -1.77
N CYS A 44 -14.51 4.42 -2.81
CA CYS A 44 -14.99 5.14 -3.99
C CYS A 44 -16.03 4.34 -4.77
N ARG A 45 -15.84 3.02 -4.96
CA ARG A 45 -16.84 2.14 -5.62
C ARG A 45 -18.15 2.09 -4.86
N LEU A 46 -18.10 2.02 -3.53
CA LEU A 46 -19.30 2.06 -2.71
C LEU A 46 -19.99 3.43 -2.75
N ARG A 47 -19.23 4.53 -2.81
CA ARG A 47 -19.78 5.88 -3.00
C ARG A 47 -20.48 6.03 -4.37
N LEU A 48 -19.88 5.47 -5.42
CA LEU A 48 -20.52 5.34 -6.74
C LEU A 48 -21.79 4.49 -6.66
N THR A 49 -21.73 3.36 -5.94
CA THR A 49 -22.89 2.48 -5.73
C THR A 49 -24.05 3.25 -5.10
N VAL A 50 -23.81 4.02 -4.02
CA VAL A 50 -24.85 4.86 -3.39
C VAL A 50 -25.44 5.85 -4.39
N SER A 51 -24.57 6.58 -5.09
CA SER A 51 -24.99 7.64 -6.01
C SER A 51 -25.86 7.07 -7.13
N VAL A 52 -25.45 5.94 -7.71
CA VAL A 52 -26.15 5.28 -8.83
C VAL A 52 -27.46 4.62 -8.41
N THR A 53 -27.48 3.95 -7.27
CA THR A 53 -28.67 3.22 -6.79
C THR A 53 -29.83 4.19 -6.50
N SER A 54 -29.54 5.45 -6.19
CA SER A 54 -30.55 6.49 -6.01
C SER A 54 -31.28 6.88 -7.31
N TYR A 55 -30.66 6.69 -8.48
CA TYR A 55 -31.22 7.09 -9.78
C TYR A 55 -31.76 5.92 -10.60
N SER A 56 -31.17 4.73 -10.49
CA SER A 56 -31.63 3.56 -11.24
C SER A 56 -31.41 2.25 -10.48
N ALA A 57 -32.51 1.60 -10.11
CA ALA A 57 -32.49 0.25 -9.54
C ALA A 57 -32.04 -0.82 -10.57
N ALA A 58 -32.07 -0.49 -11.87
CA ALA A 58 -31.65 -1.38 -12.96
C ALA A 58 -30.18 -1.18 -13.37
N ALA A 59 -29.44 -0.36 -12.65
CA ALA A 59 -28.02 -0.13 -12.90
C ALA A 59 -27.19 -1.41 -12.65
N HIS A 60 -26.56 -1.93 -13.70
CA HIS A 60 -25.60 -3.02 -13.56
C HIS A 60 -24.25 -2.45 -13.13
N LEU A 61 -23.93 -2.59 -11.84
CA LEU A 61 -22.60 -2.24 -11.32
C LEU A 61 -21.57 -3.28 -11.81
N PRO A 62 -20.36 -2.85 -12.20
CA PRO A 62 -19.34 -3.76 -12.70
C PRO A 62 -18.65 -4.57 -11.59
N TRP A 63 -18.97 -4.31 -10.31
CA TRP A 63 -18.41 -5.02 -9.16
C TRP A 63 -19.49 -5.67 -8.30
N ASN A 64 -19.10 -6.69 -7.56
CA ASN A 64 -19.95 -7.29 -6.54
C ASN A 64 -20.12 -6.36 -5.32
N LYS A 65 -21.28 -5.71 -5.21
CA LYS A 65 -21.63 -4.80 -4.10
C LYS A 65 -21.40 -5.43 -2.71
N LEU A 66 -21.84 -6.68 -2.50
CA LEU A 66 -21.78 -7.33 -1.19
C LEU A 66 -20.33 -7.54 -0.73
N SER A 67 -19.45 -7.97 -1.64
CA SER A 67 -18.03 -8.15 -1.33
C SER A 67 -17.33 -6.82 -1.04
N GLN A 68 -17.68 -5.75 -1.78
CA GLN A 68 -17.13 -4.42 -1.53
C GLN A 68 -17.56 -3.89 -0.14
N ILE A 69 -18.83 -4.05 0.25
CA ILE A 69 -19.33 -3.65 1.59
C ILE A 69 -18.59 -4.42 2.68
N GLN A 70 -18.44 -5.74 2.52
CA GLN A 70 -17.73 -6.56 3.50
C GLN A 70 -16.27 -6.09 3.67
N HIS A 71 -15.53 -5.93 2.57
CA HIS A 71 -14.15 -5.46 2.63
C HIS A 71 -14.03 -4.05 3.21
N TYR A 72 -14.95 -3.15 2.88
CA TYR A 72 -14.98 -1.81 3.44
C TYR A 72 -15.20 -1.83 4.95
N VAL A 73 -16.18 -2.60 5.45
CA VAL A 73 -16.44 -2.72 6.89
C VAL A 73 -15.22 -3.27 7.63
N GLN A 74 -14.57 -4.31 7.09
CA GLN A 74 -13.38 -4.92 7.69
C GLN A 74 -12.16 -3.98 7.69
N LYS A 75 -12.01 -3.17 6.64
CA LYS A 75 -10.83 -2.31 6.44
C LYS A 75 -11.13 -0.81 6.64
N ARG A 76 -12.26 -0.47 7.24
CA ARG A 76 -12.75 0.91 7.38
C ARG A 76 -11.75 1.86 8.03
N HIS A 77 -10.95 1.33 8.95
CA HIS A 77 -9.91 2.05 9.70
C HIS A 77 -8.69 2.42 8.84
N LEU A 78 -8.52 1.79 7.68
CA LEU A 78 -7.43 2.07 6.73
C LEU A 78 -7.84 3.06 5.63
N VAL A 79 -9.14 3.35 5.50
CA VAL A 79 -9.65 4.26 4.46
C VAL A 79 -9.28 5.69 4.80
N SER A 80 -8.68 6.40 3.83
CA SER A 80 -8.34 7.81 3.92
C SER A 80 -9.59 8.65 4.19
N ALA A 81 -9.47 9.70 5.00
CA ALA A 81 -10.58 10.55 5.41
C ALA A 81 -11.37 11.13 4.21
N ASP A 82 -10.68 11.50 3.12
CA ASP A 82 -11.28 12.08 1.91
C ASP A 82 -12.13 11.07 1.13
N CYS A 83 -11.72 9.80 1.15
CA CYS A 83 -12.40 8.70 0.46
C CYS A 83 -13.50 8.05 1.32
N ALA A 84 -13.45 8.23 2.64
CA ALA A 84 -14.36 7.62 3.59
C ALA A 84 -15.82 8.02 3.37
N ILE A 85 -16.71 7.03 3.23
CA ILE A 85 -18.14 7.24 3.06
C ILE A 85 -18.73 7.85 4.34
N SER A 86 -19.68 8.78 4.19
CA SER A 86 -20.36 9.39 5.33
C SER A 86 -21.21 8.37 6.10
N CYS A 87 -21.47 8.62 7.38
CA CYS A 87 -22.27 7.71 8.20
C CYS A 87 -23.68 7.45 7.63
N GLU A 88 -24.31 8.48 7.05
CA GLU A 88 -25.65 8.40 6.45
C GLU A 88 -25.65 7.54 5.17
N GLN A 89 -24.67 7.74 4.30
CA GLN A 89 -24.50 6.94 3.09
C GLN A 89 -24.14 5.48 3.43
N GLU A 90 -23.25 5.26 4.41
CA GLU A 90 -22.88 3.93 4.88
C GLU A 90 -24.11 3.21 5.45
N LEU A 91 -24.91 3.89 6.28
CA LEU A 91 -26.14 3.33 6.82
C LEU A 91 -27.14 2.99 5.72
N THR A 92 -27.29 3.86 4.72
CA THR A 92 -28.16 3.63 3.54
C THR A 92 -27.80 2.33 2.81
N LEU A 93 -26.50 2.03 2.66
CA LEU A 93 -26.04 0.75 2.09
C LEU A 93 -26.36 -0.43 3.00
N LEU A 94 -26.08 -0.31 4.30
CA LEU A 94 -26.23 -1.39 5.27
C LEU A 94 -27.69 -1.75 5.57
N GLU A 95 -28.64 -0.87 5.22
CA GLU A 95 -30.07 -1.10 5.38
C GLU A 95 -30.72 -1.76 4.16
N GLN A 96 -29.99 -1.92 3.05
CA GLN A 96 -30.50 -2.59 1.86
C GLN A 96 -30.82 -4.08 2.16
N PRO A 97 -31.98 -4.61 1.72
CA PRO A 97 -32.43 -5.95 2.10
C PRO A 97 -31.43 -7.06 1.82
N ASP A 98 -30.75 -7.01 0.68
CA ASP A 98 -29.76 -8.00 0.27
C ASP A 98 -28.49 -7.94 1.13
N VAL A 99 -28.08 -6.74 1.55
CA VAL A 99 -26.95 -6.52 2.46
C VAL A 99 -27.29 -7.03 3.86
N VAL A 100 -28.53 -6.82 4.32
CA VAL A 100 -28.99 -7.32 5.62
C VAL A 100 -29.02 -8.84 5.64
N GLU A 101 -29.57 -9.47 4.59
CA GLU A 101 -29.60 -10.93 4.48
C GLU A 101 -28.17 -11.51 4.48
N PHE A 102 -27.27 -10.92 3.67
CA PHE A 102 -25.87 -11.32 3.61
C PHE A 102 -25.14 -11.15 4.95
N GLY A 103 -25.36 -10.02 5.63
CA GLY A 103 -24.78 -9.74 6.95
C GLY A 103 -25.24 -10.72 8.03
N GLN A 104 -26.50 -11.16 7.98
CA GLN A 104 -27.03 -12.15 8.92
C GLN A 104 -26.48 -13.56 8.68
N ARG A 105 -26.28 -13.93 7.41
CA ARG A 105 -25.89 -15.30 7.02
C ARG A 105 -24.39 -15.52 6.96
N SER A 106 -23.63 -14.53 6.51
CA SER A 106 -22.25 -14.73 6.04
C SER A 106 -21.24 -13.72 6.60
N ALA A 107 -21.67 -12.52 7.00
CA ALA A 107 -20.76 -11.45 7.41
C ALA A 107 -21.31 -10.66 8.63
N PRO A 108 -21.26 -11.23 9.85
CA PRO A 108 -21.83 -10.62 11.06
C PRO A 108 -21.19 -9.27 11.45
N GLU A 109 -19.98 -8.98 10.96
CA GLU A 109 -19.33 -7.68 11.09
C GLU A 109 -20.16 -6.53 10.47
N ILE A 110 -20.89 -6.81 9.39
CA ILE A 110 -21.78 -5.84 8.73
C ILE A 110 -22.91 -5.43 9.67
N MET A 111 -23.52 -6.41 10.37
CA MET A 111 -24.60 -6.15 11.32
C MET A 111 -24.11 -5.41 12.56
N THR A 112 -22.92 -5.75 13.04
CA THR A 112 -22.27 -5.04 14.15
C THR A 112 -22.05 -3.57 13.77
N ARG A 113 -21.52 -3.32 12.57
CA ARG A 113 -21.27 -1.96 12.07
C ARG A 113 -22.56 -1.17 11.89
N ARG A 114 -23.60 -1.79 11.36
CA ARG A 114 -24.93 -1.19 11.24
C ARG A 114 -25.48 -0.72 12.58
N ALA A 115 -25.44 -1.57 13.61
CA ALA A 115 -25.92 -1.21 14.95
C ALA A 115 -25.17 -0.01 15.53
N VAL A 116 -23.84 0.03 15.37
CA VAL A 116 -22.99 1.16 15.80
C VAL A 116 -23.38 2.45 15.06
N LEU A 117 -23.58 2.38 13.75
CA LEU A 117 -23.98 3.55 12.95
C LEU A 117 -25.36 4.08 13.31
N GLN A 118 -26.33 3.19 13.53
CA GLN A 118 -27.68 3.58 13.95
C GLN A 118 -27.66 4.32 15.30
N GLN A 119 -26.83 3.87 16.24
CA GLN A 119 -26.62 4.58 17.51
C GLN A 119 -25.96 5.95 17.31
N LEU A 120 -24.93 6.05 16.47
CA LEU A 120 -24.24 7.31 16.18
C LEU A 120 -25.14 8.35 15.51
N VAL A 121 -25.94 7.93 14.52
CA VAL A 121 -26.89 8.81 13.81
C VAL A 121 -28.01 9.27 14.75
N SER A 122 -28.50 8.38 15.60
CA SER A 122 -29.54 8.70 16.60
C SER A 122 -29.02 9.67 17.67
N ALA A 123 -27.79 9.48 18.16
CA ALA A 123 -27.16 10.39 19.12
C ALA A 123 -26.94 11.79 18.53
N ARG A 124 -26.49 11.88 17.27
CA ARG A 124 -26.33 13.17 16.56
C ARG A 124 -27.64 13.93 16.43
N SER A 125 -28.75 13.23 16.22
CA SER A 125 -30.08 13.84 16.08
C SER A 125 -30.60 14.46 17.38
N GLN A 126 -30.17 13.94 18.54
CA GLN A 126 -30.59 14.42 19.86
C GLN A 126 -29.84 15.70 20.30
N ASP A 127 -28.57 15.84 19.92
CA ASP A 127 -27.73 17.02 20.20
C ASP A 127 -28.23 18.32 19.53
N MET A 128 -29.07 18.24 18.49
CA MET A 128 -29.67 19.44 17.88
C MET A 128 -30.74 20.09 18.77
N THR A 129 -31.20 19.40 19.83
CA THR A 129 -32.32 19.88 20.68
C THR A 129 -31.93 20.17 22.13
N SER A 130 -30.74 19.80 22.56
CA SER A 130 -30.22 20.05 23.91
C SER A 130 -28.78 20.53 23.79
N GLY A 131 -28.39 21.55 24.57
CA GLY A 131 -27.11 22.27 24.47
C GLY A 131 -25.85 21.39 24.56
N PRO A 132 -24.64 21.98 24.68
CA PRO A 132 -23.36 21.33 24.39
C PRO A 132 -23.01 20.26 25.42
N ALA A 133 -23.65 19.09 25.31
CA ALA A 133 -23.28 17.90 26.03
C ALA A 133 -22.18 17.19 25.22
N PRO A 134 -21.13 16.65 25.86
CA PRO A 134 -20.13 15.87 25.16
C PRO A 134 -20.80 14.62 24.56
N LEU A 135 -20.63 14.44 23.24
CA LEU A 135 -21.12 13.30 22.48
C LEU A 135 -20.84 11.98 23.23
N PRO A 136 -21.80 11.06 23.33
CA PRO A 136 -21.56 9.75 23.93
C PRO A 136 -20.40 9.05 23.22
N LEU A 137 -19.39 8.65 23.98
CA LEU A 137 -18.28 7.87 23.45
C LEU A 137 -18.80 6.47 23.08
N VAL A 138 -19.25 6.28 21.84
CA VAL A 138 -19.70 4.97 21.36
C VAL A 138 -18.47 4.10 21.14
N PRO A 139 -18.27 3.02 21.90
CA PRO A 139 -17.15 2.11 21.67
C PRO A 139 -17.39 1.40 20.34
N ALA A 140 -16.65 1.81 19.30
CA ALA A 140 -16.61 1.09 18.04
C ALA A 140 -15.46 0.08 18.12
N PRO A 141 -15.72 -1.22 18.31
CA PRO A 141 -14.64 -2.20 18.31
C PRO A 141 -13.98 -2.18 16.93
N VAL A 142 -12.72 -1.74 16.88
CA VAL A 142 -11.87 -1.91 15.70
C VAL A 142 -11.53 -3.38 15.62
N ARG A 143 -12.37 -4.14 14.93
CA ARG A 143 -12.01 -5.49 14.49
C ARG A 143 -11.05 -5.32 13.33
N LEU A 144 -9.75 -5.35 13.64
CA LEU A 144 -8.75 -5.66 12.63
C LEU A 144 -9.18 -7.01 12.04
N GLY A 145 -9.39 -7.06 10.72
CA GLY A 145 -9.80 -8.29 10.04
C GLY A 145 -8.84 -9.45 10.35
N PRO A 146 -9.23 -10.71 10.04
CA PRO A 146 -8.32 -11.82 10.21
C PRO A 146 -6.99 -11.48 9.52
N GLN A 147 -5.90 -11.55 10.27
CA GLN A 147 -4.58 -11.45 9.69
C GLN A 147 -4.47 -12.66 8.75
N LEU A 148 -4.58 -12.43 7.44
CA LEU A 148 -4.35 -13.48 6.47
C LEU A 148 -2.94 -14.01 6.71
N ASP A 149 -2.70 -15.32 6.71
CA ASP A 149 -1.33 -15.82 6.66
C ASP A 149 -0.84 -15.63 5.22
N ASP A 150 -0.31 -14.44 4.90
CA ASP A 150 0.40 -14.21 3.65
C ASP A 150 1.91 -14.25 3.89
N SER A 151 2.64 -14.79 2.92
CA SER A 151 4.10 -14.73 2.86
C SER A 151 4.57 -13.39 2.28
N GLY A 152 3.78 -12.33 2.46
CA GLY A 152 4.03 -11.02 1.88
C GLY A 152 5.32 -10.40 2.42
N PHE A 153 6.04 -9.68 1.56
CA PHE A 153 7.33 -9.08 1.88
C PHE A 153 7.33 -8.31 3.22
N ASP A 154 6.31 -7.46 3.43
CA ASP A 154 6.19 -6.60 4.61
C ASP A 154 5.82 -7.36 5.91
N ARG A 155 5.51 -8.67 5.80
CA ARG A 155 5.13 -9.51 6.95
C ARG A 155 6.23 -10.44 7.40
N VAL A 156 7.26 -10.65 6.58
CA VAL A 156 8.39 -11.50 6.92
C VAL A 156 9.30 -10.74 7.90
N VAL A 157 9.17 -11.06 9.19
CA VAL A 157 10.10 -10.61 10.24
C VAL A 157 11.39 -11.44 10.15
N ASP A 158 12.28 -11.02 9.27
CA ASP A 158 13.58 -11.67 9.07
C ASP A 158 14.64 -11.00 9.94
N LYS A 159 15.05 -11.71 11.00
CA LYS A 159 16.13 -11.31 11.92
C LYS A 159 17.41 -12.11 11.70
N SER A 160 17.58 -12.74 10.54
CA SER A 160 18.79 -13.51 10.24
C SER A 160 20.06 -12.66 10.31
N TYR A 161 19.97 -11.33 10.13
CA TYR A 161 21.09 -10.42 10.37
C TYR A 161 21.62 -10.42 11.82
N GLU A 162 20.80 -10.76 12.82
CA GLU A 162 21.20 -10.79 14.24
C GLU A 162 21.95 -12.08 14.60
N GLN A 163 21.74 -13.16 13.85
CA GLN A 163 22.16 -14.51 14.23
C GLN A 163 23.44 -14.98 13.54
N ASP A 164 23.85 -14.33 12.44
CA ASP A 164 24.96 -14.78 11.62
C ASP A 164 26.23 -13.94 11.90
N LEU A 165 27.11 -14.43 12.79
CA LEU A 165 28.40 -13.78 13.10
C LEU A 165 29.34 -13.70 11.88
N ASN A 166 29.05 -14.48 10.82
CA ASN A 166 29.78 -14.49 9.55
C ASN A 166 28.97 -13.87 8.39
N LEU A 167 28.00 -13.00 8.71
CA LEU A 167 27.15 -12.28 7.74
C LEU A 167 27.97 -11.66 6.60
N ILE A 168 29.12 -11.07 6.95
CA ILE A 168 30.00 -10.40 6.00
C ILE A 168 30.69 -11.40 5.07
N ASP A 169 31.17 -12.53 5.56
CA ASP A 169 31.83 -13.55 4.72
C ASP A 169 30.83 -14.17 3.73
N ARG A 170 29.56 -14.33 4.13
CA ARG A 170 28.50 -14.84 3.26
C ARG A 170 28.02 -13.81 2.25
N VAL A 171 27.80 -12.56 2.67
CA VAL A 171 27.45 -11.47 1.77
C VAL A 171 28.60 -11.23 0.78
N THR A 172 29.85 -11.18 1.22
CA THR A 172 31.00 -11.02 0.31
C THR A 172 31.22 -12.22 -0.61
N ALA A 173 30.97 -13.45 -0.15
CA ALA A 173 31.03 -14.65 -1.00
C ALA A 173 29.89 -14.74 -2.03
N SER A 174 28.67 -14.36 -1.64
CA SER A 174 27.50 -14.23 -2.54
C SER A 174 27.74 -13.20 -3.65
N LEU A 175 28.57 -12.19 -3.34
CA LEU A 175 28.88 -11.06 -4.22
C LEU A 175 30.09 -11.26 -5.13
N GLN A 176 30.90 -12.32 -4.95
CA GLN A 176 31.99 -12.66 -5.88
C GLN A 176 31.51 -13.03 -7.29
N GLY A 177 30.20 -13.15 -7.52
CA GLY A 177 29.60 -13.46 -8.83
C GLY A 177 28.66 -12.41 -9.42
N VAL A 178 28.28 -11.34 -8.69
CA VAL A 178 27.27 -10.39 -9.13
C VAL A 178 27.83 -8.97 -9.15
N ALA A 179 28.72 -8.72 -10.12
CA ALA A 179 29.10 -7.36 -10.50
C ALA A 179 28.07 -6.86 -11.51
N TYR A 180 27.05 -6.13 -11.06
CA TYR A 180 26.23 -5.37 -11.98
C TYR A 180 27.08 -4.22 -12.57
N SER A 181 26.74 -3.77 -13.77
CA SER A 181 27.47 -2.68 -14.46
C SER A 181 27.21 -1.35 -13.76
N ARG A 182 27.97 -1.08 -12.68
CA ARG A 182 27.85 0.14 -11.87
C ARG A 182 28.11 1.38 -12.75
N PRO A 183 27.27 2.42 -12.66
CA PRO A 183 27.50 3.67 -13.37
C PRO A 183 28.84 4.30 -12.99
N ALA A 184 29.52 4.93 -13.96
CA ALA A 184 30.84 5.53 -13.75
C ALA A 184 30.76 6.77 -12.83
N GLY A 185 31.71 6.88 -11.90
CA GLY A 185 31.80 7.98 -10.94
C GLY A 185 31.78 7.49 -9.48
N GLU A 186 32.25 8.34 -8.55
CA GLU A 186 32.29 8.00 -7.12
C GLU A 186 30.86 7.95 -6.53
N ARG A 187 30.04 8.96 -6.85
CA ARG A 187 28.61 9.04 -6.57
C ARG A 187 27.83 9.40 -7.85
N PRO A 188 27.48 8.41 -8.69
CA PRO A 188 26.78 8.70 -9.92
C PRO A 188 25.34 9.16 -9.61
N SER A 189 24.91 10.20 -10.30
CA SER A 189 23.52 10.67 -10.30
C SER A 189 22.90 10.36 -11.67
N LEU A 190 21.88 9.51 -11.66
CA LEU A 190 21.11 9.10 -12.82
C LEU A 190 19.72 9.73 -12.72
N THR A 191 19.39 10.57 -13.68
CA THR A 191 18.11 11.29 -13.72
C THR A 191 17.30 10.92 -14.96
N GLU A 192 15.99 10.83 -14.80
CA GLU A 192 14.98 10.70 -15.85
C GLU A 192 15.29 9.56 -16.84
N ALA A 193 15.50 9.89 -18.12
CA ALA A 193 15.75 8.91 -19.18
C ALA A 193 17.02 8.08 -18.94
N ALA A 194 18.02 8.63 -18.25
CA ALA A 194 19.23 7.87 -17.90
C ALA A 194 18.95 6.82 -16.81
N ALA A 195 18.13 7.18 -15.82
CA ALA A 195 17.67 6.26 -14.78
C ALA A 195 16.82 5.13 -15.37
N LEU A 196 15.88 5.45 -16.26
CA LEU A 196 15.04 4.46 -16.93
C LEU A 196 15.85 3.49 -17.79
N ARG A 197 16.79 3.99 -18.60
CA ARG A 197 17.67 3.12 -19.42
C ARG A 197 18.56 2.23 -18.57
N PHE A 198 19.02 2.74 -17.43
CA PHE A 198 19.82 1.96 -16.50
C PHE A 198 19.00 0.82 -15.88
N LEU A 199 17.78 1.12 -15.41
CA LEU A 199 16.86 0.09 -14.89
C LEU A 199 16.46 -0.91 -15.98
N ASP A 200 16.17 -0.45 -17.20
CA ASP A 200 15.84 -1.31 -18.34
C ASP A 200 17.00 -2.27 -18.67
N GLY A 201 18.24 -1.78 -18.65
CA GLY A 201 19.43 -2.59 -18.87
C GLY A 201 19.71 -3.61 -17.76
N LEU A 202 19.27 -3.35 -16.53
CA LEU A 202 19.37 -4.30 -15.41
C LEU A 202 18.32 -5.40 -15.48
N PHE A 203 17.21 -5.14 -16.18
CA PHE A 203 16.00 -5.94 -16.12
C PHE A 203 15.51 -6.40 -17.51
N SER A 204 16.46 -6.63 -18.41
CA SER A 204 16.22 -7.03 -19.80
C SER A 204 15.36 -8.30 -19.95
N ASP A 205 15.30 -9.14 -18.93
CA ASP A 205 14.52 -10.39 -18.90
C ASP A 205 13.07 -10.20 -18.36
N GLY A 206 12.68 -8.96 -18.05
CA GLY A 206 11.32 -8.57 -17.67
C GLY A 206 11.06 -8.47 -16.16
N VAL A 207 9.95 -7.79 -15.82
CA VAL A 207 9.56 -7.40 -14.43
C VAL A 207 9.36 -8.61 -13.50
N MET A 208 9.05 -9.79 -14.03
CA MET A 208 8.83 -11.00 -13.21
C MET A 208 10.14 -11.75 -12.90
N SER A 209 11.26 -11.38 -13.54
CA SER A 209 12.60 -11.91 -13.28
C SER A 209 13.50 -10.89 -12.59
N LEU A 210 12.90 -9.88 -11.93
CA LEU A 210 13.59 -8.81 -11.21
C LEU A 210 14.36 -9.36 -10.01
N ASN A 211 15.56 -9.88 -10.23
CA ASN A 211 16.51 -10.09 -9.14
C ASN A 211 17.38 -8.84 -9.04
N ALA A 212 16.86 -7.80 -8.37
CA ALA A 212 17.62 -6.59 -8.13
C ALA A 212 18.88 -6.95 -7.29
N PRO A 213 20.09 -6.68 -7.78
CA PRO A 213 21.31 -7.02 -7.07
C PRO A 213 21.34 -6.36 -5.69
N PHE A 214 21.67 -7.12 -4.64
CA PHE A 214 21.79 -6.59 -3.28
C PHE A 214 22.63 -5.31 -3.22
N VAL A 215 23.76 -5.29 -3.92
CA VAL A 215 24.70 -4.14 -3.94
C VAL A 215 24.03 -2.89 -4.49
N LEU A 216 23.23 -3.01 -5.54
CA LEU A 216 22.51 -1.87 -6.10
C LEU A 216 21.52 -1.29 -5.07
N LEU A 217 20.73 -2.16 -4.45
CA LEU A 217 19.75 -1.72 -3.44
C LEU A 217 20.44 -1.09 -2.23
N TYR A 218 21.56 -1.67 -1.78
CA TYR A 218 22.39 -1.13 -0.72
C TYR A 218 22.95 0.26 -1.06
N GLU A 219 23.47 0.44 -2.28
CA GLU A 219 23.99 1.72 -2.75
C GLU A 219 22.90 2.78 -2.94
N LEU A 220 21.66 2.38 -3.27
CA LEU A 220 20.51 3.30 -3.32
C LEU A 220 20.03 3.69 -1.92
N PHE A 221 19.99 2.75 -0.95
CA PHE A 221 19.62 3.06 0.43
C PHE A 221 20.64 3.95 1.14
N THR A 222 21.94 3.72 0.89
CA THR A 222 23.04 4.55 1.41
C THR A 222 23.26 5.82 0.60
N GLN A 223 22.45 6.06 -0.44
CA GLN A 223 22.56 7.21 -1.35
C GLN A 223 23.95 7.37 -2.01
N THR A 224 24.69 6.26 -2.11
CA THR A 224 25.94 6.20 -2.87
C THR A 224 25.65 6.39 -4.37
N ILE A 225 24.50 5.88 -4.83
CA ILE A 225 23.95 6.14 -6.16
C ILE A 225 22.66 6.94 -5.98
N GLN A 226 22.56 8.05 -6.69
CA GLN A 226 21.31 8.79 -6.79
C GLN A 226 20.60 8.37 -8.06
N LEU A 227 19.41 7.81 -7.90
CA LEU A 227 18.53 7.38 -8.98
C LEU A 227 17.20 8.13 -8.84
N GLN A 228 16.86 8.89 -9.88
CA GLN A 228 15.61 9.65 -9.97
C GLN A 228 14.93 9.29 -11.28
N VAL A 229 13.81 8.56 -11.24
CA VAL A 229 13.05 8.20 -12.44
C VAL A 229 12.24 9.41 -12.91
N VAL A 230 11.70 10.15 -11.95
CA VAL A 230 10.97 11.42 -12.13
C VAL A 230 11.69 12.51 -11.32
N PRO A 231 11.63 13.79 -11.74
CA PRO A 231 12.20 14.89 -10.98
C PRO A 231 11.65 14.94 -9.55
N GLY A 232 12.55 14.93 -8.57
CA GLY A 232 12.20 14.97 -7.15
C GLY A 232 11.97 13.61 -6.51
N ASP A 233 12.16 12.50 -7.23
CA ASP A 233 12.15 11.17 -6.65
C ASP A 233 13.27 11.01 -5.61
N ASP A 234 12.96 10.30 -4.53
CA ASP A 234 13.94 9.84 -3.56
C ASP A 234 14.47 8.46 -3.96
N SER A 235 15.79 8.33 -4.06
CA SER A 235 16.46 7.09 -4.40
C SER A 235 16.15 5.96 -3.41
N THR A 236 15.88 6.29 -2.14
CA THR A 236 15.51 5.28 -1.14
C THR A 236 14.08 4.76 -1.35
N MET A 237 13.18 5.59 -1.88
CA MET A 237 11.84 5.17 -2.27
C MET A 237 11.89 4.22 -3.46
N VAL A 238 12.73 4.52 -4.46
CA VAL A 238 12.96 3.63 -5.61
C VAL A 238 13.56 2.30 -5.15
N ALA A 239 14.54 2.32 -4.24
CA ALA A 239 15.12 1.11 -3.64
C ALA A 239 14.06 0.26 -2.93
N SER A 240 13.17 0.90 -2.16
CA SER A 240 12.09 0.25 -1.41
C SER A 240 11.07 -0.41 -2.35
N MET A 241 10.77 0.21 -3.50
CA MET A 241 9.93 -0.38 -4.54
C MET A 241 10.61 -1.60 -5.17
N LEU A 242 11.86 -1.46 -5.60
CA LEU A 242 12.62 -2.54 -6.22
C LEU A 242 12.80 -3.73 -5.26
N LEU A 243 13.04 -3.47 -3.98
CA LEU A 243 13.17 -4.49 -2.95
C LEU A 243 11.88 -5.32 -2.82
N ARG A 244 10.70 -4.68 -2.77
CA ARG A 244 9.41 -5.40 -2.71
C ARG A 244 9.14 -6.24 -3.95
N VAL A 245 9.53 -5.75 -5.11
CA VAL A 245 9.34 -6.48 -6.37
C VAL A 245 10.30 -7.67 -6.46
N ALA A 246 11.56 -7.49 -6.07
CA ALA A 246 12.58 -8.53 -6.09
C ALA A 246 12.36 -9.63 -5.03
N ALA A 247 11.88 -9.26 -3.85
CA ALA A 247 11.63 -10.18 -2.74
C ALA A 247 10.17 -10.66 -2.66
N SER A 248 9.42 -10.56 -3.77
CA SER A 248 8.00 -10.96 -3.90
C SER A 248 7.72 -12.41 -3.51
N ASN A 249 8.72 -13.30 -3.53
CA ASN A 249 8.60 -14.71 -3.15
C ASN A 249 8.87 -15.01 -1.66
N GLY A 250 9.00 -13.99 -0.80
CA GLY A 250 9.22 -14.20 0.64
C GLY A 250 10.57 -14.86 0.97
N SER A 251 11.52 -14.85 0.02
CA SER A 251 12.88 -15.37 0.18
C SER A 251 13.57 -14.71 1.39
N SER A 252 13.76 -15.50 2.46
CA SER A 252 14.56 -15.13 3.62
C SER A 252 16.03 -15.33 3.28
N SER A 253 16.67 -14.25 2.85
CA SER A 253 18.12 -14.21 2.66
C SER A 253 18.71 -13.15 3.59
N VAL A 254 19.93 -13.38 4.03
CA VAL A 254 20.65 -12.44 4.89
C VAL A 254 20.79 -11.08 4.18
N GLU A 255 20.97 -11.07 2.85
CA GLU A 255 20.97 -9.85 2.04
C GLU A 255 19.64 -9.08 2.16
N ASN A 256 18.51 -9.76 2.00
CA ASN A 256 17.19 -9.16 2.13
C ASN A 256 16.91 -8.67 3.57
N SER A 257 17.40 -9.40 4.57
CA SER A 257 17.30 -9.06 5.99
C SER A 257 18.03 -7.73 6.30
N VAL A 258 19.24 -7.54 5.75
CA VAL A 258 20.00 -6.29 5.85
C VAL A 258 19.28 -5.14 5.12
N LEU A 259 18.80 -5.37 3.90
CA LEU A 259 18.07 -4.33 3.13
C LEU A 259 16.78 -3.89 3.84
N ARG A 260 16.05 -4.82 4.45
CA ARG A 260 14.88 -4.52 5.29
C ARG A 260 15.23 -3.70 6.52
N ALA A 261 16.36 -4.00 7.17
CA ALA A 261 16.83 -3.23 8.31
C ALA A 261 17.17 -1.78 7.90
N LEU A 262 17.79 -1.58 6.72
CA LEU A 262 18.07 -0.25 6.17
C LEU A 262 16.79 0.49 5.78
N GLU A 263 15.82 -0.21 5.19
CA GLU A 263 14.53 0.36 4.85
C GLU A 263 13.81 0.87 6.10
N ALA A 264 13.71 0.04 7.14
CA ALA A 264 13.00 0.35 8.38
C ALA A 264 13.68 1.43 9.25
N ASN A 265 14.99 1.63 9.09
CA ASN A 265 15.77 2.54 9.93
C ASN A 265 16.51 3.60 9.10
N PRO A 266 15.84 4.71 8.71
CA PRO A 266 16.45 5.78 7.92
C PRO A 266 17.74 6.35 8.53
N ASN A 267 17.78 6.48 9.86
CA ASN A 267 18.91 7.08 10.59
C ASN A 267 20.21 6.26 10.46
N ILE A 268 20.09 4.94 10.22
CA ILE A 268 21.25 4.05 10.15
C ILE A 268 21.92 4.13 8.77
N ARG A 269 21.20 4.60 7.74
CA ARG A 269 21.68 4.63 6.35
C ARG A 269 22.92 5.51 6.18
N ASP A 270 22.99 6.61 6.93
CA ASP A 270 24.10 7.56 6.88
C ASP A 270 25.36 7.04 7.61
N ASP A 271 25.16 6.15 8.59
CA ASP A 271 26.23 5.53 9.37
C ASP A 271 26.80 4.27 8.71
N MET A 272 26.11 3.77 7.68
CA MET A 272 26.53 2.58 6.96
C MET A 272 27.77 2.83 6.09
N PRO A 273 28.68 1.84 6.00
CA PRO A 273 29.88 1.98 5.18
C PRO A 273 29.51 2.10 3.70
N LEU A 274 30.06 3.12 3.03
CA LEU A 274 29.88 3.28 1.59
C LEU A 274 30.51 2.11 0.84
N TRP A 275 29.77 1.56 -0.12
CA TRP A 275 30.23 0.43 -0.90
C TRP A 275 31.53 0.76 -1.65
N GLY A 276 32.53 -0.11 -1.57
CA GLY A 276 33.82 0.07 -2.24
C GLY A 276 34.79 1.06 -1.57
N SER A 277 34.43 1.67 -0.44
CA SER A 277 35.33 2.56 0.31
C SER A 277 36.40 1.78 1.10
N ASP A 278 37.58 2.38 1.31
CA ASP A 278 38.59 1.82 2.22
C ASP A 278 38.16 1.86 3.70
N GLU A 279 37.10 2.61 3.99
CA GLU A 279 36.44 2.65 5.30
C GLU A 279 35.53 1.44 5.51
N MET A 280 34.85 0.96 4.48
CA MET A 280 34.14 -0.33 4.49
C MET A 280 35.08 -1.49 4.84
N LYS A 281 36.30 -1.50 4.28
CA LYS A 281 37.32 -2.50 4.62
C LYS A 281 37.82 -2.40 6.07
N ARG A 282 37.71 -1.22 6.71
CA ARG A 282 38.26 -0.92 8.05
C ARG A 282 37.21 -0.96 9.17
N LYS A 283 36.05 -0.31 8.99
CA LYS A 283 34.94 -0.27 9.97
C LYS A 283 34.18 -1.58 10.10
N MET A 284 34.22 -2.46 9.09
CA MET A 284 33.66 -3.81 9.17
C MET A 284 34.40 -4.75 10.15
N HIS A 285 35.55 -4.33 10.71
CA HIS A 285 36.22 -5.04 11.80
C HIS A 285 35.82 -4.57 13.21
N VAL A 286 35.16 -3.41 13.36
CA VAL A 286 35.00 -2.73 14.67
C VAL A 286 33.54 -2.60 15.11
N THR A 287 32.59 -2.48 14.19
CA THR A 287 31.18 -2.16 14.56
C THR A 287 30.39 -3.33 15.21
N ILE A 288 30.91 -4.56 15.21
CA ILE A 288 30.24 -5.75 15.80
C ILE A 288 30.48 -5.89 17.32
N MET A 289 31.35 -5.08 17.93
CA MET A 289 31.56 -5.14 19.39
C MET A 289 30.58 -4.30 20.23
N THR A 290 29.61 -3.60 19.61
CA THR A 290 28.73 -2.66 20.34
C THR A 290 27.24 -2.72 19.96
N PHE A 291 26.79 -3.80 19.32
CA PHE A 291 25.36 -4.13 19.17
C PHE A 291 24.98 -5.32 20.05
#